data_AF-A0AAC8VW49-F1
#
_entry.id   AF-A0AAC8VW49-F1
#
_cell.length_a   1.000
_cell.length_b   1.000
_cell.length_c   1.000
_cell.angle_alpha   90.00
_cell.angle_beta   90.00
_cell.angle_gamma   90.00
#
_symmetry.space_group_name_H-M   'P 1'
#
loop_
_entity.id
_entity.type
_entity.pdbx_description
1 polymer ?
#
loop_
_entity_poly.entity_id
_entity_poly.type
_entity_poly.pdbx_seq_one_letter_code
_entity_poly.pdbx_strand_id
1 'polypeptide(L)'
;MAYASKDLSVLAYANGFTLWHYTTPDAATDVDTAGYFNGAAGLLRAGDMMLANCAAGTVTPAAGMLVVASSSGGAVDVANLTPFGGTNSD
;
A
#
# COMPACT_ATOMS: atom_id res chain seq x y z
N MET A 1 13.72 3.85 -4.45
CA MET A 1 12.41 3.61 -3.82
C MET A 1 11.90 4.93 -3.31
N ALA A 2 10.71 5.31 -3.74
CA ALA A 2 10.05 6.50 -3.25
C ALA A 2 8.56 6.42 -3.56
N TYR A 3 7.73 6.72 -2.56
CA TYR A 3 6.30 6.89 -2.76
C TYR A 3 6.00 7.97 -3.81
N ALA A 4 5.08 7.66 -4.72
CA ALA A 4 4.57 8.57 -5.73
C ALA A 4 3.08 8.84 -5.51
N SER A 5 2.73 10.08 -5.14
CA SER A 5 1.34 10.43 -4.82
C SER A 5 0.37 10.29 -5.98
N LYS A 6 0.84 10.48 -7.21
CA LYS A 6 0.04 10.29 -8.44
C LYS A 6 -0.44 8.85 -8.62
N ASP A 7 0.22 7.89 -7.99
CA ASP A 7 -0.07 6.46 -8.15
C ASP A 7 -0.92 5.92 -6.99
N LEU A 8 -1.31 6.79 -6.04
CA LEU A 8 -2.23 6.49 -4.94
C LEU A 8 -3.62 7.06 -5.27
N SER A 9 -4.62 6.19 -5.35
CA SER A 9 -6.00 6.55 -5.65
C SER A 9 -6.95 6.10 -4.56
N VAL A 10 -7.90 6.96 -4.20
CA VAL A 10 -9.03 6.58 -3.34
C VAL A 10 -10.05 5.79 -4.16
N LEU A 11 -10.49 4.64 -3.64
CA LEU A 11 -11.52 3.81 -4.27
C LEU A 11 -12.89 3.99 -3.59
N ALA A 12 -12.89 4.00 -2.26
CA ALA A 12 -14.12 4.12 -1.48
C ALA A 12 -13.85 4.74 -0.11
N TYR A 13 -14.86 5.43 0.42
CA TYR A 13 -14.88 5.94 1.78
C TYR A 13 -16.22 5.58 2.43
N ALA A 14 -16.16 4.95 3.60
CA ALA A 14 -17.34 4.59 4.39
C ALA A 14 -16.95 4.36 5.86
N ASN A 15 -17.84 4.71 6.79
CA ASN A 15 -17.73 4.39 8.22
C ASN A 15 -16.37 4.75 8.88
N GLY A 16 -15.76 5.87 8.46
CA GLY A 16 -14.48 6.32 9.03
C GLY A 16 -13.24 5.57 8.49
N PHE A 17 -13.42 4.74 7.46
CA PHE A 17 -12.39 3.98 6.78
C PHE A 17 -12.29 4.39 5.30
N THR A 18 -11.08 4.33 4.75
CA THR A 18 -10.82 4.57 3.33
C THR A 18 -10.16 3.35 2.68
N LEU A 19 -10.72 2.90 1.55
CA LEU A 19 -10.10 1.91 0.68
C LEU A 19 -9.30 2.62 -0.41
N TRP A 20 -8.04 2.25 -0.54
CA TRP A 20 -7.10 2.81 -1.49
C TRP A 20 -6.67 1.79 -2.54
N HIS A 21 -6.21 2.28 -3.69
CA HIS A 21 -5.39 1.53 -4.64
C HIS A 21 -4.04 2.22 -4.79
N TYR A 22 -2.97 1.43 -4.81
CA TYR A 22 -1.61 1.92 -5.05
C TYR A 22 -0.87 1.00 -6.00
N THR A 23 -0.13 1.58 -6.93
CA THR A 23 0.75 0.83 -7.84
C THR A 23 2.15 1.40 -7.81
N THR A 24 3.18 0.54 -7.82
CA THR A 24 4.58 0.97 -7.77
C THR A 24 5.51 -0.08 -8.38
N PRO A 25 6.62 0.32 -9.02
CA PRO A 25 7.68 -0.60 -9.41
C PRO A 25 8.52 -1.10 -8.22
N ASP A 26 8.41 -0.51 -7.03
CA ASP A 26 9.16 -0.91 -5.83
C ASP A 26 8.69 -2.29 -5.31
N ALA A 27 9.59 -3.07 -4.71
CA ALA A 27 9.24 -4.39 -4.18
C ALA A 27 8.34 -4.27 -2.95
N ALA A 28 7.51 -5.29 -2.69
CA ALA A 28 6.60 -5.27 -1.54
C ALA A 28 7.33 -5.09 -0.20
N THR A 29 8.55 -5.63 -0.06
CA THR A 29 9.41 -5.45 1.12
C THR A 29 9.88 -4.00 1.30
N ASP A 30 10.03 -3.25 0.20
CA ASP A 30 10.42 -1.84 0.27
C ASP A 30 9.21 -0.96 0.60
N VAL A 31 8.04 -1.30 0.05
CA VAL A 31 6.76 -0.62 0.33
C VAL A 31 6.34 -0.78 1.79
N ASP A 32 6.69 -1.91 2.40
CA ASP A 32 6.49 -2.24 3.83
C ASP A 32 7.46 -1.49 4.77
N THR A 33 8.46 -0.78 4.24
CA THR A 33 9.39 -0.04 5.09
C THR A 33 8.68 1.14 5.76
N ALA A 34 8.75 1.20 7.09
CA ALA A 34 8.22 2.33 7.86
C ALA A 34 8.69 3.66 7.28
N GLY A 35 7.73 4.54 6.98
CA GLY A 35 7.97 5.84 6.39
C GLY A 35 7.88 5.90 4.85
N TYR A 36 7.70 4.77 4.16
CA TYR A 36 7.51 4.75 2.70
C TYR A 36 6.38 5.71 2.28
N PHE A 37 5.25 5.68 2.99
CA PHE A 37 4.07 6.50 2.72
C PHE A 37 4.04 7.87 3.44
N ASN A 38 5.15 8.41 3.93
CA ASN A 38 5.16 9.70 4.64
C ASN A 38 4.60 10.86 3.80
N GLY A 39 4.78 10.82 2.48
CA GLY A 39 4.19 11.79 1.56
C GLY A 39 2.66 11.75 1.51
N ALA A 40 2.03 10.73 2.08
CA ALA A 40 0.59 10.54 2.20
C ALA A 40 0.07 10.69 3.64
N ALA A 41 0.89 11.13 4.60
CA ALA A 41 0.52 11.18 6.02
C ALA A 41 -0.72 12.07 6.32
N GLY A 42 -1.02 13.06 5.47
CA GLY A 42 -2.23 13.87 5.57
C GLY A 42 -3.51 13.19 5.05
N LEU A 43 -3.37 12.04 4.38
CA LEU A 43 -4.46 11.30 3.73
C LEU A 43 -4.77 9.99 4.46
N LEU A 44 -3.72 9.23 4.78
CA LEU A 44 -3.81 7.88 5.34
C LEU A 44 -4.03 7.92 6.85
N ARG A 45 -4.97 7.08 7.32
CA ARG A 45 -5.27 6.91 8.75
C ARG A 45 -5.07 5.46 9.15
N ALA A 46 -4.73 5.23 10.42
CA ALA A 46 -4.66 3.88 10.95
C ALA A 46 -6.00 3.14 10.73
N GLY A 47 -5.93 1.92 10.21
CA GLY A 47 -7.09 1.12 9.82
C GLY A 47 -7.54 1.26 8.37
N ASP A 48 -7.06 2.26 7.62
CA ASP A 48 -7.23 2.29 6.16
C ASP A 48 -6.59 1.06 5.51
N MET A 49 -7.16 0.62 4.39
CA MET A 49 -6.69 -0.56 3.65
C MET A 49 -6.36 -0.15 2.23
N MET A 50 -5.39 -0.83 1.65
CA MET A 50 -4.86 -0.50 0.34
C MET A 50 -4.66 -1.77 -0.48
N LEU A 51 -5.35 -1.84 -1.62
CA LEU A 51 -5.04 -2.80 -2.67
C LEU A 51 -3.76 -2.33 -3.36
N ALA A 52 -2.70 -3.14 -3.26
CA ALA A 52 -1.38 -2.76 -3.74
C ALA A 52 -0.95 -3.67 -4.90
N ASN A 53 -0.40 -3.06 -5.94
CA ASN A 53 0.38 -3.70 -6.98
C ASN A 53 1.83 -3.25 -6.85
N CYS A 54 2.64 -4.06 -6.17
CA CYS A 54 4.07 -3.85 -6.00
C CYS A 54 4.85 -4.57 -7.10
N ALA A 55 6.10 -4.15 -7.30
CA ALA A 55 6.97 -4.65 -8.36
C ALA A 55 6.27 -4.64 -9.73
N ALA A 56 5.38 -3.65 -9.96
CA ALA A 56 4.58 -3.54 -11.17
C ALA A 56 5.48 -3.31 -12.39
N GLY A 57 5.23 -4.07 -13.47
CA GLY A 57 6.05 -4.02 -14.68
C GLY A 57 7.39 -4.76 -14.58
N THR A 58 7.65 -5.48 -13.49
CA THR A 58 8.82 -6.36 -13.34
C THR A 58 8.48 -7.82 -13.64
N VAL A 59 9.48 -8.71 -13.61
CA VAL A 59 9.32 -10.14 -13.86
C VAL A 59 8.55 -10.85 -12.73
N THR A 60 8.51 -10.26 -11.53
CA THR A 60 7.94 -10.88 -10.33
C THR A 60 6.99 -9.93 -9.61
N PRO A 61 5.83 -9.56 -10.22
CA PRO A 61 4.88 -8.65 -9.60
C PRO A 61 4.26 -9.27 -8.35
N ALA A 62 3.93 -8.42 -7.36
CA ALA A 62 3.23 -8.81 -6.15
C ALA A 62 1.94 -7.99 -6.02
N ALA A 63 0.81 -8.67 -5.86
CA ALA A 63 -0.48 -8.04 -5.65
C ALA A 63 -1.10 -8.50 -4.33
N GLY A 64 -1.71 -7.58 -3.58
CA GLY A 64 -2.28 -7.92 -2.28
C GLY A 64 -2.87 -6.74 -1.54
N MET A 65 -3.06 -6.94 -0.23
CA MET A 65 -3.58 -5.94 0.70
C MET A 65 -2.48 -5.44 1.64
N LEU A 66 -2.40 -4.12 1.81
CA LEU A 66 -1.70 -3.44 2.90
C LEU A 66 -2.73 -2.85 3.87
N VAL A 67 -2.41 -2.82 5.15
CA VAL A 67 -3.22 -2.16 6.18
C VAL A 67 -2.38 -1.09 6.83
N VAL A 68 -2.87 0.14 6.90
CA VAL A 68 -2.18 1.23 7.60
C VAL A 68 -2.20 0.92 9.09
N ALA A 69 -1.05 0.51 9.63
CA ALA A 69 -0.90 0.16 11.04
C ALA A 69 -0.84 1.42 11.90
N SER A 70 -0.16 2.45 11.42
CA SER A 70 -0.09 3.75 12.09
C SER A 70 0.11 4.91 11.12
N SER A 71 -0.39 6.09 11.50
CA SER A 71 -0.15 7.35 10.80
C SER A 71 -0.12 8.46 11.86
N SER A 72 1.08 8.86 12.30
CA SER A 72 1.24 9.83 13.38
C SER A 72 2.55 10.62 13.22
N GLY A 73 2.52 11.92 13.55
CA GLY A 73 3.72 12.77 13.46
C GLY A 73 4.33 12.88 12.06
N GLY A 74 3.54 12.62 11.00
CA GLY A 74 4.03 12.57 9.62
C GLY A 74 4.68 11.24 9.22
N ALA A 75 4.80 10.29 10.16
CA ALA A 75 5.28 8.94 9.92
C ALA A 75 4.09 7.99 9.64
N VAL A 76 4.13 7.29 8.51
CA VAL A 76 3.15 6.26 8.14
C VAL A 76 3.83 4.89 8.13
N ASP A 77 3.15 3.93 8.73
CA ASP A 77 3.56 2.53 8.73
C ASP A 77 2.41 1.64 8.26
N VAL A 78 2.73 0.64 7.45
CA VAL A 78 1.78 -0.35 6.94
C VAL A 78 2.21 -1.73 7.43
N ALA A 79 1.26 -2.65 7.58
CA ALA A 79 1.59 -4.06 7.77
C ALA A 79 2.06 -4.68 6.44
N ASN A 80 2.85 -5.76 6.56
CA ASN A 80 3.33 -6.53 5.43
C ASN A 80 2.20 -6.90 4.47
N LEU A 81 2.52 -6.85 3.18
CA LEU A 81 1.57 -7.18 2.12
C LEU A 81 1.04 -8.61 2.30
N THR A 82 -0.27 -8.73 2.44
CA THR A 82 -0.97 -10.03 2.38
C THR A 82 -1.29 -10.33 0.93
N PRO A 83 -0.67 -11.35 0.30
CA PRO A 83 -0.78 -11.59 -1.13
C PRO A 83 -2.16 -12.13 -1.53
N PHE A 84 -2.64 -11.72 -2.71
CA PHE A 84 -3.81 -12.29 -3.36
C PHE A 84 -3.39 -13.21 -4.51
N GLY A 85 -4.09 -14.33 -4.67
CA GLY A 85 -3.90 -15.21 -5.82
C GLY A 85 -2.50 -15.83 -5.96
N GLY A 86 -1.71 -15.89 -4.88
CA GLY A 86 -0.31 -16.35 -4.91
C GLY A 86 -0.10 -17.84 -5.20
N THR A 87 -1.16 -18.61 -5.46
CA THR A 87 -1.09 -20.02 -5.82
C THR A 87 -1.85 -20.25 -7.11
N ASN A 88 -1.13 -20.63 -8.17
CA ASN A 88 -1.69 -21.16 -9.40
C ASN A 88 -1.18 -22.59 -9.59
N SER A 89 -2.08 -23.58 -9.53
CA SER A 89 -1.72 -25.01 -9.52
C SER A 89 -2.00 -25.73 -10.85
N ASP A 90 -2.39 -24.99 -11.88
CA ASP A 90 -2.51 -25.45 -13.26
C ASP A 90 -1.43 -24.86 -14.18
#